data_AF-A0A3B9SKC3-F1
#
_entry.id   AF-A0A3B9SKC3-F1
#
_cell.length_a   1.000
_cell.length_b   1.000
_cell.length_c   1.000
_cell.angle_alpha   90.00
_cell.angle_beta   90.00
_cell.angle_gamma   90.00
#
_symmetry.space_group_name_H-M   'P 1'
#
loop_
_entity.id
_entity.type
_entity.pdbx_description
1 polymer ?
#
loop_
_entity_poly.entity_id
_entity_poly.type
_entity_poly.pdbx_seq_one_letter_code
_entity_poly.pdbx_strand_id
1 'polypeptide(L)'
;MLRFLHTFFTLAALILGFSGLHAQTIQRCGADEQLAWEIQNNPRRAILLEETEALMKTQMEVDASGPESVVQIIPVVFHVMWYDQSDNISQAQIQDALDILNEDMRRMNPDTGLLRAVFKPVAADMEVEFRIAKKDPNGRCTNGVTRTQTNLSLAANNNVK
;
A
#
# COMPACT_ATOMS: atom_id res chain seq x y z
N MET A 1 14.66 -64.30 -3.89
CA MET A 1 13.51 -63.52 -4.40
C MET A 1 12.95 -62.54 -3.36
N LEU A 2 12.77 -62.93 -2.09
CA LEU A 2 12.21 -62.06 -1.03
C LEU A 2 13.06 -60.81 -0.68
N ARG A 3 14.40 -60.88 -0.76
CA ARG A 3 15.30 -59.74 -0.48
C ARG A 3 15.23 -58.63 -1.52
N PHE A 4 14.97 -58.96 -2.78
CA PHE A 4 14.81 -57.98 -3.87
C PHE A 4 13.49 -57.22 -3.77
N LEU A 5 12.45 -57.84 -3.19
CA LEU A 5 11.15 -57.22 -3.00
C LEU A 5 11.18 -56.20 -1.84
N HIS A 6 11.95 -56.46 -0.78
CA HIS A 6 12.14 -55.52 0.33
C HIS A 6 12.99 -54.30 -0.06
N THR A 7 14.06 -54.47 -0.85
CA THR A 7 14.85 -53.32 -1.34
C THR A 7 14.07 -52.43 -2.30
N PHE A 8 13.13 -53.00 -3.06
CA PHE A 8 12.22 -52.21 -3.92
C PHE A 8 11.18 -51.44 -3.10
N PHE A 9 10.67 -52.04 -2.03
CA PHE A 9 9.68 -51.41 -1.14
C PHE A 9 10.28 -50.27 -0.30
N THR A 10 11.54 -50.39 0.13
CA THR A 10 12.23 -49.31 0.87
C THR A 10 12.64 -48.15 -0.02
N LEU A 11 12.97 -48.39 -1.30
CA LEU A 11 13.28 -47.34 -2.27
C LEU A 11 12.03 -46.53 -2.67
N ALA A 12 10.87 -47.20 -2.80
CA ALA A 12 9.60 -46.54 -3.09
C ALA A 12 9.10 -45.66 -1.92
N ALA A 13 9.32 -46.08 -0.67
CA ALA A 13 8.94 -45.30 0.52
C ALA A 13 9.79 -44.02 0.70
N LEU A 14 11.02 -43.99 0.19
CA LEU A 14 11.90 -42.80 0.26
C LEU A 14 11.48 -41.68 -0.72
N ILE A 15 10.79 -42.03 -1.82
CA ILE A 15 10.33 -41.07 -2.85
C ILE A 15 9.01 -40.40 -2.46
N LEU A 16 8.23 -40.99 -1.54
CA LEU A 16 6.94 -40.47 -1.07
C LEU A 16 7.05 -39.45 0.09
N GLY A 17 8.26 -39.12 0.56
CA GLY A 17 8.48 -38.34 1.78
C GLY A 17 8.66 -36.83 1.62
N PHE A 18 8.68 -36.26 0.42
CA PHE A 18 9.00 -34.84 0.22
C PHE A 18 8.04 -34.15 -0.76
N SER A 19 6.75 -34.20 -0.47
CA SER A 19 5.78 -33.26 -1.06
C SER A 19 5.56 -32.10 -0.08
N GLY A 20 6.57 -31.23 0.05
CA GLY A 20 6.38 -29.95 0.71
C GLY A 20 5.47 -29.08 -0.14
N LEU A 21 4.16 -29.07 0.17
CA LEU A 21 3.22 -28.10 -0.38
C LEU A 21 3.57 -26.71 0.18
N HIS A 22 4.46 -25.98 -0.49
CA HIS A 22 4.66 -24.57 -0.22
C HIS A 22 3.45 -23.80 -0.76
N ALA A 23 2.49 -23.50 0.10
CA ALA A 23 1.46 -22.50 -0.18
C ALA A 23 2.17 -21.15 -0.38
N GLN A 24 1.95 -20.51 -1.53
CA GLN A 24 2.49 -19.17 -1.78
C GLN A 24 1.72 -18.16 -0.92
N THR A 25 2.41 -17.47 -0.01
CA THR A 25 1.87 -16.29 0.66
C THR A 25 1.76 -15.17 -0.37
N ILE A 26 0.55 -14.65 -0.57
CA ILE A 26 0.32 -13.45 -1.39
C ILE A 26 0.58 -12.24 -0.49
N GLN A 27 1.72 -11.59 -0.67
CA GLN A 27 2.01 -10.34 0.01
C GLN A 27 1.20 -9.21 -0.63
N ARG A 28 0.19 -8.70 0.08
CA ARG A 28 -0.69 -7.62 -0.43
C ARG A 28 -0.09 -6.24 -0.22
N CYS A 29 0.68 -6.04 0.84
CA CYS A 29 1.35 -4.78 1.20
C CYS A 29 2.78 -5.08 1.65
N GLY A 30 3.78 -4.36 1.13
CA GLY A 30 5.20 -4.59 1.49
C GLY A 30 5.77 -3.60 2.50
N ALA A 31 4.93 -2.79 3.15
CA ALA A 31 5.38 -1.68 4.00
C ALA A 31 6.13 -2.17 5.26
N ASP A 32 5.62 -3.20 5.93
CA ASP A 32 6.22 -3.74 7.16
C ASP A 32 7.55 -4.43 6.87
N GLU A 33 7.62 -5.22 5.80
CA GLU A 33 8.84 -5.89 5.36
C GLU A 33 9.91 -4.87 4.96
N GLN A 34 9.52 -3.82 4.24
CA GLN A 34 10.42 -2.75 3.83
C GLN A 34 10.94 -1.97 5.05
N LEU A 35 10.08 -1.64 6.02
CA LEU A 35 10.50 -1.00 7.26
C LEU A 35 11.48 -1.88 8.05
N ALA A 36 11.18 -3.17 8.19
CA ALA A 36 12.07 -4.12 8.86
C ALA A 36 13.42 -4.21 8.15
N TRP A 37 13.45 -4.22 6.83
CA TRP A 37 14.68 -4.19 6.04
C TRP A 37 15.44 -2.87 6.24
N GLU A 38 14.77 -1.72 6.23
CA GLU A 38 15.42 -0.42 6.44
C GLU A 38 16.07 -0.30 7.83
N ILE A 39 15.42 -0.80 8.88
CA ILE A 39 15.97 -0.80 10.24
C ILE A 39 17.22 -1.68 10.32
N GLN A 40 17.22 -2.84 9.67
CA GLN A 40 18.38 -3.73 9.64
C GLN A 40 19.57 -3.11 8.89
N ASN A 41 19.31 -2.38 7.80
CA ASN A 41 20.36 -1.82 6.95
C ASN A 41 20.78 -0.40 7.35
N ASN A 42 19.98 0.28 8.19
CA ASN A 42 20.25 1.61 8.68
C ASN A 42 19.74 1.77 10.12
N PRO A 43 20.59 1.58 11.14
CA PRO A 43 20.19 1.73 12.55
C PRO A 43 19.57 3.09 12.90
N ARG A 44 19.90 4.16 12.15
CA ARG A 44 19.29 5.48 12.33
C ARG A 44 17.78 5.46 12.05
N ARG A 45 17.29 4.53 11.22
CA ARG A 45 15.87 4.40 10.89
C ARG A 45 15.00 4.11 12.12
N ALA A 46 15.51 3.31 13.06
CA ALA A 46 14.82 3.01 14.31
C ALA A 46 14.72 4.25 15.21
N ILE A 47 15.82 5.01 15.33
CA ILE A 47 15.86 6.27 16.10
C ILE A 47 14.87 7.27 15.51
N LEU A 48 14.85 7.44 14.18
CA LEU A 48 13.92 8.34 13.51
C LEU A 48 12.45 7.97 13.74
N LEU A 49 12.14 6.67 13.84
CA LEU A 49 10.80 6.20 14.13
C LEU A 49 10.36 6.63 15.53
N GLU A 50 11.20 6.36 16.54
CA GLU A 50 10.95 6.76 17.93
C GLU A 50 10.84 8.28 18.09
N GLU A 51 11.74 9.05 17.47
CA GLU A 51 11.69 10.52 17.47
C GLU A 51 10.39 11.03 16.83
N THR A 52 9.97 10.44 15.71
CA THR A 52 8.73 10.84 15.02
C THR A 52 7.50 10.55 15.88
N GLU A 53 7.42 9.37 16.52
CA GLU A 53 6.31 9.01 17.41
C GLU A 53 6.23 9.93 18.63
N ALA A 54 7.37 10.28 19.23
CA ALA A 54 7.42 11.20 20.36
C ALA A 54 6.96 12.61 19.96
N LEU A 55 7.37 13.10 18.78
CA LEU A 55 6.94 14.38 18.24
C LEU A 55 5.43 14.39 17.95
N MET A 56 4.90 13.35 17.31
CA MET A 56 3.46 13.22 17.03
C MET A 56 2.64 13.24 18.32
N LYS A 57 3.05 12.48 19.34
CA LYS A 57 2.36 12.47 20.63
C LYS A 57 2.32 13.86 21.27
N THR A 58 3.44 14.56 21.26
CA THR A 58 3.54 15.93 21.80
C THR A 58 2.62 16.89 21.03
N GLN A 59 2.61 16.78 19.70
CA GLN A 59 1.78 17.64 18.85
C GLN A 59 0.27 17.40 19.07
N MET A 60 -0.14 16.13 19.22
CA MET A 60 -1.53 15.76 19.50
C MET A 60 -2.03 16.33 20.84
N GLU A 61 -1.17 16.43 21.86
CA GLU A 61 -1.52 17.04 23.15
C GLU A 61 -1.74 18.56 23.03
N VAL A 62 -1.01 19.23 22.14
CA VAL A 62 -1.16 20.67 21.86
C VAL A 62 -2.42 20.96 21.05
N ASP A 63 -2.71 20.13 20.05
CA ASP A 63 -3.81 20.36 19.09
C ASP A 63 -5.19 19.96 19.61
N ALA A 64 -5.29 19.38 20.82
CA ALA A 64 -6.55 18.96 21.45
C ALA A 64 -7.58 20.09 21.67
N SER A 65 -7.22 21.34 21.36
CA SER A 65 -8.08 22.53 21.49
C SER A 65 -8.06 23.44 20.23
N GLY A 66 -7.64 22.90 19.08
CA GLY A 66 -7.62 23.62 17.81
C GLY A 66 -9.02 24.08 17.34
N PRO A 67 -9.09 25.11 16.47
CA PRO A 67 -10.35 25.59 15.90
C PRO A 67 -11.06 24.51 15.09
N GLU A 68 -12.35 24.74 14.82
CA GLU A 68 -13.18 23.89 13.96
C GLU A 68 -12.44 23.54 12.66
N SER A 69 -12.34 22.25 12.38
CA SER A 69 -11.53 21.71 11.30
C SER A 69 -12.13 22.10 9.94
N VAL A 70 -11.29 22.66 9.07
CA VAL A 70 -11.63 22.96 7.68
C VAL A 70 -11.14 21.79 6.83
N VAL A 71 -11.93 21.39 5.83
CA VAL A 71 -11.54 20.32 4.90
C VAL A 71 -10.16 20.61 4.29
N GLN A 72 -9.20 19.74 4.59
CA GLN A 72 -7.83 19.86 4.11
C GLN A 72 -7.71 19.26 2.72
N ILE A 73 -7.35 20.10 1.74
CA ILE A 73 -7.18 19.67 0.36
C ILE A 73 -5.72 19.26 0.11
N ILE A 74 -5.51 18.04 -0.37
CA ILE A 74 -4.21 17.50 -0.77
C ILE A 74 -4.14 17.43 -2.31
N PRO A 75 -3.27 18.22 -2.95
CA PRO A 75 -3.01 18.09 -4.38
C PRO A 75 -2.27 16.78 -4.70
N VAL A 76 -2.78 16.00 -5.66
CA VAL A 76 -2.23 14.69 -6.05
C VAL A 76 -1.70 14.73 -7.48
N VAL A 77 -0.54 14.11 -7.69
CA VAL A 77 0.00 13.79 -9.02
C VAL A 77 0.10 12.27 -9.14
N PHE A 78 -0.40 11.72 -10.24
CA PHE A 78 -0.28 10.30 -10.55
C PHE A 78 0.87 10.04 -11.51
N HIS A 79 1.75 9.12 -11.15
CA HIS A 79 2.84 8.65 -12.01
C HIS A 79 2.51 7.25 -12.53
N VAL A 80 2.01 7.15 -13.76
CA VAL A 80 1.64 5.89 -14.40
C VAL A 80 2.84 5.31 -15.13
N MET A 81 3.46 4.30 -14.53
CA MET A 81 4.54 3.51 -15.14
C MET A 81 3.92 2.31 -15.85
N TRP A 82 4.18 2.12 -17.14
CA TRP A 82 3.51 1.09 -17.95
C TRP A 82 4.50 0.31 -18.83
N TYR A 83 4.28 -0.98 -19.05
CA TYR A 83 5.10 -1.78 -19.98
C TYR A 83 4.45 -1.84 -21.35
N ASP A 84 3.19 -2.25 -21.39
CA ASP A 84 2.37 -2.25 -22.61
C ASP A 84 1.14 -1.35 -22.48
N GLN A 85 0.43 -1.15 -23.59
CA GLN A 85 -0.69 -0.20 -23.63
C GLN A 85 -1.87 -0.60 -22.73
N SER A 86 -1.97 -1.88 -22.33
CA SER A 86 -2.99 -2.34 -21.39
C SER A 86 -2.72 -1.90 -19.95
N ASP A 87 -1.44 -1.72 -19.58
CA ASP A 87 -1.02 -1.17 -18.29
C ASP A 87 -1.18 0.37 -18.21
N ASN A 88 -1.30 1.03 -19.37
CA ASN A 88 -1.42 2.48 -19.47
C ASN A 88 -2.85 2.94 -19.17
N ILE A 89 -3.25 2.85 -17.89
CA ILE A 89 -4.62 3.08 -17.40
C ILE A 89 -5.20 4.44 -17.81
N SER A 90 -6.50 4.47 -18.08
CA SER A 90 -7.18 5.68 -18.55
C SER A 90 -7.24 6.78 -17.47
N GLN A 91 -7.50 8.02 -17.89
CA GLN A 91 -7.78 9.12 -16.96
C GLN A 91 -9.02 8.84 -16.09
N ALA A 92 -10.01 8.14 -16.63
CA ALA A 92 -11.23 7.80 -15.90
C ALA A 92 -10.94 6.82 -14.75
N GLN A 93 -10.09 5.81 -14.97
CA GLN A 93 -9.66 4.89 -13.91
C GLN A 93 -8.87 5.60 -12.80
N ILE A 94 -8.05 6.60 -13.16
CA ILE A 94 -7.34 7.42 -12.17
C ILE A 94 -8.34 8.25 -11.34
N GLN A 95 -9.35 8.82 -11.99
CA GLN A 95 -10.39 9.59 -11.30
C GLN A 95 -11.21 8.70 -10.38
N ASP A 96 -11.61 7.51 -10.83
CA ASP A 96 -12.35 6.52 -10.03
C ASP A 96 -11.59 6.14 -8.75
N ALA A 97 -10.27 5.88 -8.84
CA ALA A 97 -9.44 5.59 -7.67
C ALA A 97 -9.37 6.78 -6.69
N LEU A 98 -9.33 8.02 -7.20
CA LEU A 98 -9.34 9.22 -6.37
C LEU A 98 -10.70 9.44 -5.69
N ASP A 99 -11.79 9.14 -6.40
CA ASP A 99 -13.15 9.28 -5.89
C ASP A 99 -13.38 8.29 -4.74
N ILE A 100 -12.97 7.02 -4.89
CA ILE A 100 -13.00 6.03 -3.81
C ILE A 100 -12.17 6.49 -2.60
N LEU A 101 -10.96 7.00 -2.82
CA LEU A 101 -10.13 7.52 -1.73
C LEU A 101 -10.83 8.68 -1.00
N ASN A 102 -11.49 9.58 -1.72
CA ASN A 102 -12.26 10.66 -1.13
C ASN A 102 -13.50 10.14 -0.38
N GLU A 103 -14.18 9.13 -0.89
CA GLU A 103 -15.31 8.49 -0.21
C GLU A 103 -14.88 7.92 1.15
N ASP A 104 -13.76 7.19 1.20
CA ASP A 104 -13.25 6.61 2.44
C ASP A 104 -12.79 7.70 3.42
N MET A 105 -12.04 8.68 2.94
CA MET A 105 -11.43 9.73 3.77
C MET A 105 -12.45 10.76 4.25
N ARG A 106 -13.59 10.88 3.56
CA ARG A 106 -14.72 11.71 3.95
C ARG A 106 -15.87 10.94 4.57
N ARG A 107 -15.73 9.62 4.72
CA ARG A 107 -16.78 8.71 5.17
C ARG A 107 -18.10 8.85 4.39
N MET A 108 -17.97 9.08 3.08
CA MET A 108 -19.10 9.14 2.14
C MET A 108 -19.35 7.79 1.46
N ASN A 109 -18.55 6.77 1.79
CA ASN A 109 -18.69 5.42 1.28
C ASN A 109 -20.08 4.82 1.59
N PRO A 110 -20.78 4.21 0.61
CA PRO A 110 -22.15 3.71 0.80
C PRO A 110 -22.30 2.62 1.87
N ASP A 111 -21.23 1.89 2.17
CA ASP A 111 -21.21 0.75 3.09
C ASP A 111 -20.96 1.15 4.57
N THR A 112 -20.88 2.45 4.87
CA THR A 112 -20.80 2.97 6.26
C THR A 112 -21.91 2.42 7.17
N GLY A 113 -23.08 2.10 6.62
CA GLY A 113 -24.19 1.47 7.34
C GLY A 113 -23.92 0.03 7.81
N LEU A 114 -22.97 -0.67 7.18
CA LEU A 114 -22.56 -2.04 7.51
C LEU A 114 -21.60 -2.09 8.72
N LEU A 115 -21.11 -0.93 9.18
CA LEU A 115 -20.19 -0.86 10.31
C LEU A 115 -20.86 -1.40 11.59
N ARG A 116 -20.21 -2.40 12.20
CA ARG A 116 -20.66 -3.01 13.46
C ARG A 116 -20.82 -1.94 14.54
N ALA A 117 -21.89 -2.04 15.32
CA ALA A 117 -22.26 -1.03 16.32
C ALA A 117 -21.13 -0.69 17.31
N VAL A 118 -20.32 -1.68 17.70
CA VAL A 118 -19.17 -1.49 18.61
C VAL A 118 -18.11 -0.52 18.09
N PHE A 119 -17.98 -0.36 16.77
CA PHE A 119 -16.99 0.52 16.14
C PHE A 119 -17.57 1.88 15.72
N LYS A 120 -18.90 2.06 15.77
CA LYS A 120 -19.53 3.33 15.40
C LYS A 120 -19.01 4.55 16.18
N PRO A 121 -18.72 4.47 17.49
CA PRO A 121 -18.24 5.62 18.26
C PRO A 121 -16.86 6.13 17.86
N VAL A 122 -16.04 5.31 17.21
CA VAL A 122 -14.65 5.66 16.84
C VAL A 122 -14.47 5.90 15.34
N ALA A 123 -15.51 5.71 14.54
CA ALA A 123 -15.46 6.02 13.12
C ALA A 123 -15.64 7.51 12.90
N ALA A 124 -14.90 8.10 11.95
CA ALA A 124 -14.81 9.54 11.77
C ALA A 124 -14.74 9.93 10.27
N ASP A 125 -15.20 11.14 9.94
CA ASP A 125 -14.80 11.85 8.72
C ASP A 125 -13.40 12.44 9.01
N MET A 126 -12.41 12.15 8.17
CA MET A 126 -11.05 12.67 8.35
C MET A 126 -10.91 14.10 7.85
N GLU A 127 -11.92 14.61 7.14
CA GLU A 127 -11.98 15.96 6.57
C GLU A 127 -10.82 16.23 5.63
N VAL A 128 -10.33 15.19 4.94
CA VAL A 128 -9.28 15.28 3.91
C VAL A 128 -9.89 15.04 2.54
N GLU A 129 -9.59 15.92 1.59
CA GLU A 129 -10.00 15.76 0.19
C GLU A 129 -8.77 15.77 -0.73
N PHE A 130 -8.68 14.79 -1.62
CA PHE A 130 -7.63 14.65 -2.61
C PHE A 130 -8.11 15.20 -3.94
N ARG A 131 -7.33 16.11 -4.53
CA ARG A 131 -7.63 16.72 -5.83
C ARG A 131 -6.44 16.59 -6.77
N ILE A 132 -6.68 16.19 -8.01
CA ILE A 132 -5.63 16.16 -9.03
C ILE A 132 -5.03 17.57 -9.20
N ALA A 133 -3.72 17.67 -9.07
CA ALA A 133 -2.97 18.90 -9.21
C ALA A 133 -3.20 19.53 -10.59
N LYS A 134 -3.43 20.85 -10.60
CA LYS A 134 -3.63 21.63 -11.84
C LYS A 134 -2.39 22.42 -12.26
N LYS A 135 -1.39 22.50 -11.38
CA LYS A 135 -0.10 23.12 -11.64
C LYS A 135 1.02 22.15 -11.30
N ASP A 136 2.05 22.12 -12.13
CA ASP A 136 3.30 21.40 -11.86
C ASP A 136 4.20 22.21 -10.89
N PRO A 137 5.35 21.66 -10.45
CA PRO A 137 6.28 22.38 -9.57
C PRO A 137 6.84 23.68 -10.17
N ASN A 138 6.79 23.86 -11.50
CA ASN A 138 7.21 25.07 -12.20
C ASN A 138 6.04 26.06 -12.41
N GLY A 139 4.86 25.77 -11.87
CA GLY A 139 3.65 26.58 -12.01
C GLY A 139 2.91 26.45 -13.34
N ARG A 140 3.32 25.53 -14.23
CA ARG A 140 2.68 25.30 -15.53
C ARG A 140 1.42 24.46 -15.38
N CYS A 141 0.45 24.68 -16.26
CA CYS A 141 -0.79 23.89 -16.26
C CYS A 141 -0.48 22.41 -16.53
N THR A 142 -1.09 21.52 -15.73
CA THR A 142 -0.98 20.07 -15.88
C THR A 142 -2.35 19.43 -15.67
N ASN A 143 -2.52 18.23 -16.23
CA ASN A 143 -3.62 17.34 -15.88
C ASN A 143 -3.32 16.48 -14.65
N GLY A 144 -2.16 16.68 -14.00
CA GLY A 144 -1.73 15.99 -12.79
C GLY A 144 -1.40 14.51 -13.00
N VAL A 145 -1.15 14.09 -14.23
CA VAL A 145 -0.78 12.71 -14.56
C VAL A 145 0.45 12.70 -15.47
N THR A 146 1.50 11.99 -15.05
CA THR A 146 2.65 11.69 -15.92
C THR A 146 2.60 10.22 -16.33
N ARG A 147 3.00 9.90 -17.56
CA ARG A 147 2.99 8.54 -18.10
C ARG A 147 4.36 8.19 -18.65
N THR A 148 4.98 7.14 -18.13
CA THR A 148 6.33 6.71 -18.54
C THR A 148 6.31 5.24 -18.87
N GLN A 149 6.70 4.90 -20.10
CA GLN A 149 6.85 3.49 -20.49
C GLN A 149 8.16 2.94 -19.94
N THR A 150 8.13 1.79 -19.27
CA THR A 150 9.33 1.15 -18.71
C THR A 150 9.13 -0.34 -18.45
N ASN A 151 10.15 -1.15 -18.78
CA ASN A 151 10.19 -2.57 -18.45
C ASN A 151 10.33 -2.84 -16.94
N LEU A 152 10.74 -1.83 -16.16
CA LEU A 152 10.86 -1.94 -14.71
C LEU A 152 9.48 -2.07 -14.02
N SER A 153 8.39 -1.75 -14.71
CA SER A 153 7.01 -1.92 -14.20
C SER A 153 6.61 -3.40 -14.06
N LEU A 154 7.20 -4.32 -14.83
CA LEU A 154 6.91 -5.76 -14.78
C LEU A 154 7.34 -6.43 -13.46
N ALA A 155 8.37 -5.87 -12.81
CA ALA A 155 8.86 -6.30 -11.51
C ALA A 155 8.96 -5.07 -10.58
N ALA A 156 7.86 -4.31 -10.52
CA ALA A 156 7.80 -3.02 -9.83
C ALA A 156 8.28 -3.13 -8.38
N ASN A 157 9.38 -2.45 -8.09
CA ASN A 157 9.97 -2.27 -6.76
C ASN A 157 10.43 -0.81 -6.62
N ASN A 158 11.26 -0.49 -5.62
CA ASN A 158 11.79 0.88 -5.44
C ASN A 158 12.61 1.40 -6.63
N ASN A 159 12.98 0.55 -7.60
CA ASN A 159 13.73 0.92 -8.80
C ASN A 159 12.88 1.51 -9.94
N VAL A 160 11.55 1.42 -9.88
CA VAL A 160 10.65 1.95 -10.92
C VAL A 160 10.15 3.37 -10.63
N LYS A 161 10.41 3.88 -9.41
CA LYS A 161 9.92 5.17 -8.91
C LYS A 161 11.01 6.23 -8.92
#